data_AF-W6KGQ1-F1
#
_entry.id   AF-W6KGQ1-F1
#
_cell.length_a   1.000
_cell.length_b   1.000
_cell.length_c   1.000
_cell.angle_alpha   90.00
_cell.angle_beta   90.00
_cell.angle_gamma   90.00
#
_symmetry.space_group_name_H-M   'P 1'
#
loop_
_entity.id
_entity.type
_entity.pdbx_description
1 polymer ?
#
loop_
_entity_poly.entity_id
_entity_poly.type
_entity_poly.pdbx_seq_one_letter_code
_entity_poly.pdbx_strand_id
1 'polypeptide(L)'
;MQVFRGVLGILLCTLLFHVIQVASISQVTFVSDVHYDPFYGQKNAFSHCTSAANAALGEPGCDSPKALMDSMASDISLQKSDFTLYAGDWQRHKFDAKLVADVLFVDMNKSFSSILTLNLPPVKSFSGAWGNNDVVPDYYFDVTKKDHVHLKERIKILNGSLYSKEEADTMVQCAFFSRRLEEVSFVNLHSLIWSTTLKPPLADNVDDPCGQFAFLEKELEFARKKSKKVVIIAHIPPILDTYIVIRNGKFSNASHDMLWNESFYKRYINLMSAFQDVVSAQLFGHLHLFYLLCFPGIGSPAFVLPSISPIYGNVPSYLLSTFSNSWDLIDLNQRSLIDSGWRDTVNVKGALGLVDGFGNLNSTREQIKGLYKNEVMWLNHLKLHNGGQATDQVFYHMNTSSFSRAVIVCSMLSGIYDDIKKCVDELVASKEPVINDYPKLITFLTIFLPIIGVIIVACLIALIVCIVVRGRKIKNFKELDSHTLTVHVPSGEMQQEGESCKNPNKELKVQRDTNTNQGQRDEKVASLKKNSDKQRLDGHTVQVLVVEPSNQIAKDARE
;
A
#
# COMPACT_ATOMS: atom_id res chain seq x y z
N MET A 1 -47.70 15.37 -47.11
CA MET A 1 -47.61 15.44 -45.64
C MET A 1 -47.66 14.07 -44.92
N GLN A 2 -48.12 12.99 -45.57
CA GLN A 2 -48.12 11.63 -44.96
C GLN A 2 -46.79 10.87 -45.09
N VAL A 3 -45.99 11.14 -46.12
CA VAL A 3 -44.69 10.45 -46.34
C VAL A 3 -43.62 10.87 -45.31
N PHE A 4 -43.66 12.12 -44.84
CA PHE A 4 -42.73 12.63 -43.81
C PHE A 4 -42.95 12.05 -42.41
N ARG A 5 -44.17 11.58 -42.10
CA ARG A 5 -44.49 10.96 -40.80
C ARG A 5 -43.99 9.51 -40.70
N GLY A 6 -43.91 8.79 -41.81
CA GLY A 6 -43.37 7.42 -41.86
C GLY A 6 -41.85 7.38 -41.68
N VAL A 7 -41.12 8.31 -42.30
CA VAL A 7 -39.65 8.37 -42.20
C VAL A 7 -39.20 8.82 -40.82
N LEU A 8 -39.90 9.78 -40.20
CA LEU A 8 -39.60 10.24 -38.84
C LEU A 8 -39.90 9.16 -37.78
N GLY A 9 -40.96 8.35 -37.98
CA GLY A 9 -41.28 7.22 -37.11
C GLY A 9 -40.29 6.05 -37.22
N ILE A 10 -39.76 5.77 -38.42
CA ILE A 10 -38.72 4.76 -38.61
C ILE A 10 -37.38 5.24 -38.04
N LEU A 11 -37.03 6.54 -38.19
CA LEU A 11 -35.84 7.11 -37.54
C LEU A 11 -35.96 7.10 -36.01
N LEU A 12 -37.14 7.41 -35.45
CA LEU A 12 -37.35 7.35 -34.00
C LEU A 12 -37.26 5.91 -33.49
N CYS A 13 -37.78 4.92 -34.24
CA CYS A 13 -37.64 3.50 -33.89
C CYS A 13 -36.18 3.03 -34.02
N THR A 14 -35.41 3.43 -35.03
CA THR A 14 -34.00 3.04 -35.13
C THR A 14 -33.10 3.78 -34.13
N LEU A 15 -33.45 5.01 -33.71
CA LEU A 15 -32.85 5.72 -32.58
C LEU A 15 -33.25 5.13 -31.22
N LEU A 16 -34.46 4.55 -31.09
CA LEU A 16 -34.90 3.79 -29.92
C LEU A 16 -34.35 2.35 -29.88
N PHE A 17 -33.93 1.77 -31.01
CA PHE A 17 -33.20 0.50 -31.07
C PHE A 17 -31.68 0.68 -30.94
N HIS A 18 -31.16 1.88 -31.19
CA HIS A 18 -29.87 2.33 -30.63
C HIS A 18 -30.11 2.90 -29.23
N VAL A 19 -30.80 2.14 -28.38
CA VAL A 19 -30.49 2.20 -26.95
C VAL A 19 -28.99 1.99 -26.92
N ILE A 20 -28.26 3.05 -26.59
CA ILE A 20 -26.88 2.99 -26.18
C ILE A 20 -26.85 1.80 -25.22
N GLN A 21 -26.28 0.67 -25.63
CA GLN A 21 -25.75 -0.30 -24.68
C GLN A 21 -24.71 0.51 -23.93
N VAL A 22 -25.15 1.25 -22.92
CA VAL A 22 -24.27 1.76 -21.89
C VAL A 22 -23.69 0.47 -21.38
N ALA A 23 -22.41 0.25 -21.68
CA ALA A 23 -21.70 -0.90 -21.20
C ALA A 23 -21.85 -0.84 -19.68
N SER A 24 -22.77 -1.66 -19.14
CA SER A 24 -22.84 -1.86 -17.71
C SER A 24 -21.44 -2.30 -17.27
N ILE A 25 -21.01 -1.74 -16.16
CA ILE A 25 -19.75 -2.08 -15.52
C ILE A 25 -20.12 -2.62 -14.16
N SER A 26 -19.41 -3.67 -13.72
CA SER A 26 -19.56 -4.18 -12.37
C SER A 26 -18.42 -3.66 -11.53
N GLN A 27 -18.74 -3.05 -10.40
CA GLN A 27 -17.73 -2.64 -9.44
C GLN A 27 -17.62 -3.70 -8.36
N VAL A 28 -16.42 -4.21 -8.12
CA VAL A 28 -16.18 -5.29 -7.16
C VAL A 28 -15.08 -4.90 -6.19
N THR A 29 -15.37 -5.01 -4.91
CA THR A 29 -14.40 -4.76 -3.84
C THR A 29 -13.61 -6.04 -3.52
N PHE A 30 -12.29 -5.95 -3.45
CA PHE A 30 -11.40 -7.03 -3.03
C PHE A 30 -10.72 -6.68 -1.71
N VAL A 31 -10.88 -7.54 -0.71
CA VAL A 31 -10.39 -7.33 0.67
C VAL A 31 -9.72 -8.62 1.14
N SER A 32 -8.76 -8.52 2.05
CA SER A 32 -8.13 -9.68 2.69
C SER A 32 -7.53 -9.33 4.04
N ASP A 33 -7.20 -10.35 4.83
CA ASP A 33 -6.31 -10.26 5.99
C ASP A 33 -6.76 -9.18 6.99
N VAL A 34 -8.04 -9.26 7.41
CA VAL A 34 -8.58 -8.40 8.46
C VAL A 34 -7.91 -8.69 9.79
N HIS A 35 -7.67 -9.96 10.13
CA HIS A 35 -7.13 -10.36 11.42
C HIS A 35 -7.76 -9.60 12.59
N TYR A 36 -9.07 -9.73 12.76
CA TYR A 36 -9.77 -9.02 13.81
C TYR A 36 -9.28 -9.51 15.18
N ASP A 37 -8.85 -8.57 16.03
CA ASP A 37 -8.55 -8.79 17.44
C ASP A 37 -9.67 -8.19 18.33
N PRO A 38 -10.46 -9.03 19.02
CA PRO A 38 -11.57 -8.59 19.85
C PRO A 38 -11.09 -8.05 21.20
N PHE A 39 -9.83 -8.28 21.54
CA PHE A 39 -9.17 -7.84 22.75
C PHE A 39 -8.25 -6.66 22.52
N TYR A 40 -8.19 -6.08 21.30
CA TYR A 40 -7.39 -4.88 21.05
C TYR A 40 -7.68 -3.79 22.09
N GLY A 41 -6.61 -3.21 22.64
CA GLY A 41 -6.66 -2.24 23.72
C GLY A 41 -6.91 -2.85 25.11
N GLN A 42 -6.89 -4.17 25.24
CA GLN A 42 -7.10 -4.92 26.48
C GLN A 42 -5.95 -5.91 26.73
N LYS A 43 -5.83 -6.41 27.96
CA LYS A 43 -4.73 -7.27 28.42
C LYS A 43 -4.47 -8.51 27.54
N ASN A 44 -5.50 -9.05 26.88
CA ASN A 44 -5.40 -10.26 26.06
C ASN A 44 -5.22 -9.99 24.56
N ALA A 45 -5.01 -8.73 24.17
CA ALA A 45 -4.70 -8.37 22.80
C ALA A 45 -3.45 -9.13 22.30
N PHE A 46 -3.38 -9.33 21.00
CA PHE A 46 -2.18 -9.79 20.33
C PHE A 46 -1.08 -8.74 20.47
N SER A 47 0.17 -9.20 20.58
CA SER A 47 1.35 -8.32 20.62
C SER A 47 1.28 -7.29 21.76
N HIS A 48 1.74 -6.07 21.52
CA HIS A 48 1.85 -4.98 22.50
C HIS A 48 0.57 -4.15 22.68
N CYS A 49 -0.52 -4.56 22.02
CA CYS A 49 -1.72 -3.75 21.76
C CYS A 49 -2.72 -3.79 22.94
N THR A 50 -2.20 -3.71 24.16
CA THR A 50 -2.90 -4.11 25.40
C THR A 50 -3.46 -2.94 26.22
N SER A 51 -3.46 -1.74 25.65
CA SER A 51 -3.79 -0.48 26.34
C SER A 51 -4.92 0.28 25.63
N ALA A 52 -5.83 0.85 26.40
CA ALA A 52 -6.85 1.76 25.87
C ALA A 52 -6.26 3.05 25.23
N ALA A 53 -4.97 3.31 25.42
CA ALA A 53 -4.25 4.40 24.77
C ALA A 53 -3.73 4.05 23.36
N ASN A 54 -3.76 2.77 22.95
CA ASN A 54 -3.39 2.38 21.58
C ASN A 54 -4.34 3.04 20.56
N ALA A 55 -3.86 3.31 19.34
CA ALA A 55 -4.64 4.03 18.34
C ALA A 55 -5.96 3.31 18.02
N ALA A 56 -7.08 4.06 17.94
CA ALA A 56 -8.42 3.48 17.81
C ALA A 56 -8.62 2.67 16.51
N LEU A 57 -7.96 3.07 15.43
CA LEU A 57 -8.04 2.40 14.12
C LEU A 57 -6.86 1.44 13.86
N GLY A 58 -6.13 1.05 14.90
CA GLY A 58 -4.98 0.15 14.79
C GLY A 58 -3.66 0.88 14.63
N GLU A 59 -2.57 0.15 14.88
CA GLU A 59 -1.19 0.65 14.77
C GLU A 59 -0.23 -0.48 14.35
N PRO A 60 0.96 -0.16 13.80
CA PRO A 60 1.94 -1.15 13.39
C PRO A 60 2.30 -2.17 14.48
N GLY A 61 2.39 -3.44 14.11
CA GLY A 61 2.67 -4.55 15.04
C GLY A 61 1.43 -5.07 15.79
N CYS A 62 0.25 -4.55 15.47
CA CYS A 62 -1.04 -4.98 16.00
C CYS A 62 -1.96 -5.53 14.93
N ASP A 63 -2.81 -6.47 15.33
CA ASP A 63 -3.97 -6.90 14.56
C ASP A 63 -5.13 -5.92 14.68
N SER A 64 -6.12 -6.06 13.78
CA SER A 64 -7.14 -5.03 13.58
C SER A 64 -8.09 -4.90 14.76
N PRO A 65 -8.29 -3.70 15.34
CA PRO A 65 -9.40 -3.47 16.25
C PRO A 65 -10.75 -3.54 15.53
N LYS A 66 -11.82 -3.74 16.30
CA LYS A 66 -13.20 -3.71 15.78
C LYS A 66 -13.50 -2.42 15.02
N ALA A 67 -13.01 -1.28 15.53
CA ALA A 67 -13.24 0.03 14.91
C ALA A 67 -12.61 0.13 13.50
N LEU A 68 -11.47 -0.52 13.24
CA LEU A 68 -10.87 -0.58 11.91
C LEU A 68 -11.73 -1.42 10.96
N MET A 69 -12.14 -2.62 11.40
CA MET A 69 -13.02 -3.50 10.62
C MET A 69 -14.35 -2.83 10.27
N ASP A 70 -15.01 -2.18 11.25
CA ASP A 70 -16.27 -1.49 11.03
C ASP A 70 -16.10 -0.25 10.12
N SER A 71 -14.98 0.48 10.27
CA SER A 71 -14.65 1.61 9.40
C SER A 71 -14.47 1.15 7.94
N MET A 72 -13.77 0.03 7.72
CA MET A 72 -13.63 -0.59 6.40
C MET A 72 -15.00 -0.97 5.83
N ALA A 73 -15.84 -1.69 6.57
CA ALA A 73 -17.16 -2.11 6.11
C ALA A 73 -18.05 -0.90 5.73
N SER A 74 -17.99 0.17 6.53
CA SER A 74 -18.66 1.43 6.22
C SER A 74 -18.13 2.07 4.94
N ASP A 75 -16.81 2.11 4.72
CA ASP A 75 -16.24 2.72 3.52
C ASP A 75 -16.57 1.91 2.25
N ILE A 76 -16.53 0.58 2.32
CA ILE A 76 -16.94 -0.30 1.21
C ILE A 76 -18.40 -0.02 0.82
N SER A 77 -19.29 0.15 1.81
CA SER A 77 -20.70 0.49 1.56
C SER A 77 -20.87 1.79 0.79
N LEU A 78 -19.99 2.77 1.02
CA LEU A 78 -20.01 4.05 0.31
C LEU A 78 -19.57 3.93 -1.16
N GLN A 79 -18.80 2.90 -1.50
CA GLN A 79 -18.36 2.69 -2.89
C GLN A 79 -19.49 2.17 -3.79
N LYS A 80 -20.55 1.60 -3.20
CA LYS A 80 -21.70 1.02 -3.91
C LYS A 80 -21.30 -0.09 -4.87
N SER A 81 -20.36 -0.94 -4.45
CA SER A 81 -19.97 -2.13 -5.22
C SER A 81 -21.12 -3.13 -5.35
N ASP A 82 -21.08 -3.92 -6.42
CA ASP A 82 -22.00 -5.04 -6.64
C ASP A 82 -21.66 -6.24 -5.75
N PHE A 83 -20.36 -6.45 -5.54
CA PHE A 83 -19.82 -7.59 -4.81
C PHE A 83 -18.66 -7.19 -3.89
N THR A 84 -18.50 -7.94 -2.80
CA THR A 84 -17.31 -7.92 -1.93
C THR A 84 -16.69 -9.31 -1.91
N LEU A 85 -15.46 -9.42 -2.39
CA LEU A 85 -14.69 -10.66 -2.42
C LEU A 85 -13.60 -10.59 -1.34
N TYR A 86 -13.53 -11.63 -0.51
CA TYR A 86 -12.65 -11.67 0.66
C TYR A 86 -11.66 -12.83 0.59
N ALA A 87 -10.36 -12.57 0.61
CA ALA A 87 -9.33 -13.59 0.39
C ALA A 87 -8.79 -14.24 1.69
N GLY A 88 -9.56 -14.23 2.79
CA GLY A 88 -9.26 -15.04 3.99
C GLY A 88 -8.49 -14.31 5.09
N ASP A 89 -8.08 -15.08 6.11
CA ASP A 89 -7.50 -14.62 7.37
C ASP A 89 -8.38 -13.58 8.08
N TRP A 90 -9.50 -14.10 8.54
CA TRP A 90 -10.47 -13.36 9.32
C TRP A 90 -9.92 -13.11 10.74
N GLN A 91 -9.45 -14.16 11.42
CA GLN A 91 -9.08 -14.11 12.83
C GLN A 91 -7.65 -13.62 13.10
N ARG A 92 -7.44 -13.00 14.26
CA ARG A 92 -6.12 -12.55 14.75
C ARG A 92 -5.07 -13.67 14.73
N HIS A 93 -3.82 -13.25 14.62
CA HIS A 93 -2.65 -14.10 14.84
C HIS A 93 -2.66 -14.73 16.22
N LYS A 94 -2.12 -15.95 16.31
CA LYS A 94 -2.05 -16.73 17.55
C LYS A 94 -3.40 -16.85 18.25
N PHE A 95 -4.45 -17.07 17.48
CA PHE A 95 -5.72 -17.50 18.03
C PHE A 95 -5.55 -18.90 18.65
N ASP A 96 -5.85 -19.04 19.94
CA ASP A 96 -5.79 -20.32 20.63
C ASP A 96 -7.17 -20.96 20.78
N ALA A 97 -7.22 -22.28 21.00
CA ALA A 97 -8.48 -23.02 21.16
C ALA A 97 -9.27 -22.66 22.43
N LYS A 98 -8.71 -21.85 23.34
CA LYS A 98 -9.42 -21.36 24.54
C LYS A 98 -10.26 -20.13 24.20
N LEU A 99 -9.96 -19.45 23.10
CA LEU A 99 -10.79 -18.40 22.55
C LEU A 99 -11.99 -19.03 21.82
N VAL A 100 -13.20 -18.63 22.20
CA VAL A 100 -14.45 -19.14 21.61
C VAL A 100 -14.68 -18.44 20.27
N ALA A 101 -15.00 -19.21 19.22
CA ALA A 101 -15.22 -18.69 17.87
C ALA A 101 -16.24 -17.54 17.82
N ASP A 102 -17.28 -17.61 18.67
CA ASP A 102 -18.33 -16.59 18.81
C ASP A 102 -17.76 -15.19 19.09
N VAL A 103 -16.67 -15.08 19.86
CA VAL A 103 -16.07 -13.79 20.24
C VAL A 103 -15.57 -13.02 19.01
N LEU A 104 -15.17 -13.73 17.96
CA LEU A 104 -14.69 -13.15 16.71
C LEU A 104 -15.76 -13.12 15.62
N PHE A 105 -16.28 -14.30 15.29
CA PHE A 105 -17.07 -14.51 14.08
C PHE A 105 -18.44 -13.86 14.17
N VAL A 106 -18.99 -13.63 15.37
CA VAL A 106 -20.26 -12.89 15.51
C VAL A 106 -20.07 -11.42 15.08
N ASP A 107 -18.98 -10.79 15.50
CA ASP A 107 -18.73 -9.39 15.17
C ASP A 107 -18.27 -9.22 13.73
N MET A 108 -17.46 -10.16 13.20
CA MET A 108 -17.18 -10.21 11.77
C MET A 108 -18.45 -10.39 10.95
N ASN A 109 -19.32 -11.34 11.32
CA ASN A 109 -20.58 -11.56 10.62
C ASN A 109 -21.40 -10.28 10.58
N LYS A 110 -21.57 -9.59 11.72
CA LYS A 110 -22.28 -8.31 11.78
C LYS A 110 -21.65 -7.25 10.88
N SER A 111 -20.32 -7.11 10.93
CA SER A 111 -19.62 -6.07 10.16
C SER A 111 -19.72 -6.32 8.66
N PHE A 112 -19.40 -7.52 8.19
CA PHE A 112 -19.49 -7.87 6.77
C PHE A 112 -20.93 -7.94 6.24
N SER A 113 -21.89 -8.44 7.04
CA SER A 113 -23.30 -8.45 6.62
C SER A 113 -23.95 -7.06 6.65
N SER A 114 -23.31 -6.07 7.28
CA SER A 114 -23.75 -4.67 7.22
C SER A 114 -23.32 -3.95 5.93
N ILE A 115 -22.42 -4.54 5.13
CA ILE A 115 -21.94 -3.92 3.90
C ILE A 115 -23.09 -3.78 2.92
N LEU A 116 -23.36 -2.53 2.51
CA LEU A 116 -24.40 -2.21 1.54
C LEU A 116 -23.85 -2.38 0.12
N THR A 117 -24.48 -3.28 -0.64
CA THR A 117 -24.19 -3.49 -2.06
C THR A 117 -25.36 -3.01 -2.92
N LEU A 118 -25.09 -2.70 -4.20
CA LEU A 118 -26.03 -1.96 -5.05
C LEU A 118 -27.38 -2.68 -5.27
N ASN A 119 -27.32 -3.97 -5.60
CA ASN A 119 -28.49 -4.70 -6.13
C ASN A 119 -28.82 -6.00 -5.38
N LEU A 120 -27.89 -6.50 -4.58
CA LEU A 120 -27.97 -7.83 -3.97
C LEU A 120 -27.82 -7.73 -2.46
N PRO A 121 -28.49 -8.61 -1.68
CA PRO A 121 -28.22 -8.73 -0.25
C PRO A 121 -26.85 -9.39 0.00
N PRO A 122 -26.24 -9.20 1.18
CA PRO A 122 -24.92 -9.75 1.55
C PRO A 122 -24.76 -11.25 1.26
N VAL A 123 -25.79 -12.06 1.56
CA VAL A 123 -25.81 -13.51 1.29
C VAL A 123 -25.64 -13.87 -0.21
N LYS A 124 -25.79 -12.91 -1.12
CA LYS A 124 -25.56 -13.05 -2.55
C LYS A 124 -24.39 -12.21 -3.07
N SER A 125 -24.06 -11.09 -2.44
CA SER A 125 -23.00 -10.18 -2.87
C SER A 125 -21.63 -10.42 -2.23
N PHE A 126 -21.55 -11.14 -1.11
CA PHE A 126 -20.30 -11.43 -0.42
C PHE A 126 -19.75 -12.83 -0.72
N SER A 127 -18.48 -12.99 -1.09
CA SER A 127 -17.84 -14.31 -1.22
C SER A 127 -16.46 -14.31 -0.58
N GLY A 128 -16.17 -15.25 0.31
CA GLY A 128 -14.93 -15.28 1.07
C GLY A 128 -14.24 -16.64 1.12
N ALA A 129 -12.91 -16.64 1.00
CA ALA A 129 -12.07 -17.80 1.26
C ALA A 129 -11.69 -17.91 2.74
N TRP A 130 -11.10 -19.06 3.09
CA TRP A 130 -10.53 -19.35 4.40
C TRP A 130 -9.01 -19.29 4.32
N GLY A 131 -8.38 -18.63 5.29
CA GLY A 131 -6.94 -18.53 5.43
C GLY A 131 -6.36 -19.47 6.48
N ASN A 132 -5.04 -19.42 6.63
CA ASN A 132 -4.33 -20.30 7.55
C ASN A 132 -4.67 -19.97 9.00
N ASN A 133 -4.85 -18.68 9.33
CA ASN A 133 -5.20 -18.29 10.67
C ASN A 133 -6.62 -18.75 11.01
N ASP A 134 -7.51 -19.02 10.05
CA ASP A 134 -8.90 -19.37 10.32
C ASP A 134 -9.15 -20.83 10.74
N VAL A 135 -8.11 -21.67 10.66
CA VAL A 135 -8.10 -22.99 11.30
C VAL A 135 -7.47 -22.90 12.68
N VAL A 136 -7.79 -23.86 13.55
CA VAL A 136 -7.27 -23.87 14.93
C VAL A 136 -6.72 -25.26 15.26
N PRO A 137 -5.44 -25.36 15.64
CA PRO A 137 -4.40 -24.32 15.60
C PRO A 137 -4.10 -23.77 14.19
N ASP A 138 -3.37 -22.65 14.11
CA ASP A 138 -2.88 -22.10 12.83
C ASP A 138 -2.14 -23.18 12.02
N TYR A 139 -2.35 -23.16 10.70
CA TYR A 139 -1.90 -24.18 9.73
C TYR A 139 -2.32 -25.63 10.02
N TYR A 140 -3.12 -25.89 11.06
CA TYR A 140 -3.51 -27.23 11.43
C TYR A 140 -4.85 -27.63 10.80
N PHE A 141 -4.80 -28.40 9.72
CA PHE A 141 -5.98 -28.94 9.06
C PHE A 141 -5.74 -30.38 8.57
N ASP A 142 -6.24 -31.35 9.34
CA ASP A 142 -6.14 -32.78 9.00
C ASP A 142 -7.17 -33.18 7.94
N VAL A 143 -6.76 -33.15 6.66
CA VAL A 143 -7.61 -33.49 5.50
C VAL A 143 -8.17 -34.92 5.51
N THR A 144 -7.66 -35.81 6.39
CA THR A 144 -8.17 -37.18 6.50
C THR A 144 -9.40 -37.28 7.39
N LYS A 145 -9.63 -36.27 8.24
CA LYS A 145 -10.82 -36.19 9.09
C LYS A 145 -12.02 -35.79 8.27
N LYS A 146 -13.17 -36.37 8.60
CA LYS A 146 -14.47 -35.97 8.05
C LYS A 146 -15.15 -34.88 8.87
N ASP A 147 -14.68 -34.67 10.10
CA ASP A 147 -15.28 -33.75 11.06
C ASP A 147 -14.29 -32.69 11.50
N HIS A 148 -14.55 -31.46 11.09
CA HIS A 148 -13.77 -30.27 11.42
C HIS A 148 -14.61 -29.36 12.32
N VAL A 149 -14.62 -29.64 13.63
CA VAL A 149 -15.50 -28.97 14.61
C VAL A 149 -15.36 -27.45 14.56
N HIS A 150 -14.13 -26.94 14.61
CA HIS A 150 -13.84 -25.51 14.58
C HIS A 150 -14.29 -24.81 13.28
N LEU A 151 -14.17 -25.48 12.14
CA LEU A 151 -14.66 -24.98 10.86
C LEU A 151 -16.19 -24.92 10.85
N LYS A 152 -16.85 -25.99 11.33
CA LYS A 152 -18.32 -26.06 11.44
C LYS A 152 -18.90 -24.99 12.34
N GLU A 153 -18.27 -24.74 13.50
CA GLU A 153 -18.67 -23.68 14.42
C GLU A 153 -18.66 -22.31 13.75
N ARG A 154 -17.58 -21.98 13.04
CA ARG A 154 -17.42 -20.70 12.33
C ARG A 154 -18.43 -20.56 11.19
N ILE A 155 -18.55 -21.58 10.34
CA ILE A 155 -19.51 -21.59 9.23
C ILE A 155 -20.94 -21.42 9.73
N LYS A 156 -21.30 -22.06 10.86
CA LYS A 156 -22.63 -21.93 11.46
C LYS A 156 -22.97 -20.48 11.80
N ILE A 157 -22.00 -19.69 12.25
CA ILE A 157 -22.20 -18.27 12.58
C ILE A 157 -22.43 -17.43 11.32
N LEU A 158 -21.75 -17.75 10.22
CA LEU A 158 -21.82 -17.01 8.96
C LEU A 158 -23.01 -17.42 8.05
N ASN A 159 -23.56 -18.63 8.27
CA ASN A 159 -24.65 -19.20 7.51
C ASN A 159 -25.94 -18.37 7.64
N GLY A 160 -26.58 -18.08 6.51
CA GLY A 160 -27.80 -17.30 6.41
C GLY A 160 -27.58 -15.78 6.35
N SER A 161 -26.39 -15.30 6.70
CA SER A 161 -26.01 -13.88 6.60
C SER A 161 -25.11 -13.61 5.41
N LEU A 162 -23.99 -14.34 5.30
CA LEU A 162 -23.00 -14.17 4.24
C LEU A 162 -23.02 -15.32 3.22
N TYR A 163 -23.46 -16.49 3.66
CA TYR A 163 -23.48 -17.71 2.85
C TYR A 163 -24.85 -18.38 2.84
N SER A 164 -25.20 -18.98 1.70
CA SER A 164 -26.39 -19.83 1.62
C SER A 164 -26.19 -21.11 2.43
N LYS A 165 -27.29 -21.83 2.70
CA LYS A 165 -27.22 -23.12 3.38
C LYS A 165 -26.41 -24.13 2.55
N GLU A 166 -26.58 -24.15 1.24
CA GLU A 166 -25.89 -25.07 0.32
C GLU A 166 -24.38 -24.78 0.25
N GLU A 167 -24.01 -23.50 0.26
CA GLU A 167 -22.61 -23.07 0.33
C GLU A 167 -22.00 -23.51 1.67
N ALA A 168 -22.70 -23.27 2.79
CA ALA A 168 -22.28 -23.71 4.11
C ALA A 168 -22.11 -25.24 4.20
N ASP A 169 -23.07 -26.01 3.69
CA ASP A 169 -23.03 -27.48 3.68
C ASP A 169 -21.85 -28.04 2.84
N THR A 170 -21.39 -27.28 1.84
CA THR A 170 -20.18 -27.62 1.06
C THR A 170 -18.92 -27.26 1.85
N MET A 171 -18.86 -26.03 2.39
CA MET A 171 -17.70 -25.54 3.12
C MET A 171 -17.35 -26.38 4.34
N VAL A 172 -18.34 -26.95 5.07
CA VAL A 172 -18.05 -27.74 6.27
C VAL A 172 -17.22 -29.02 6.00
N GLN A 173 -17.09 -29.43 4.74
CA GLN A 173 -16.32 -30.60 4.35
C GLN A 173 -14.82 -30.31 4.30
N CYS A 174 -14.41 -29.25 3.58
CA CYS A 174 -13.00 -28.88 3.47
C CYS A 174 -12.75 -27.40 3.10
N ALA A 175 -13.63 -26.52 3.57
CA ALA A 175 -13.52 -25.05 3.51
C ALA A 175 -13.44 -24.42 2.11
N PHE A 176 -13.76 -25.15 1.05
CA PHE A 176 -13.94 -24.59 -0.30
C PHE A 176 -15.41 -24.65 -0.72
N PHE A 177 -15.81 -23.76 -1.63
CA PHE A 177 -17.14 -23.75 -2.23
C PHE A 177 -17.17 -22.84 -3.47
N SER A 178 -18.25 -22.92 -4.24
CA SER A 178 -18.50 -22.03 -5.37
C SER A 178 -19.83 -21.30 -5.24
N ARG A 179 -19.84 -20.01 -5.54
CA ARG A 179 -21.05 -19.25 -5.78
C ARG A 179 -21.26 -19.07 -7.28
N ARG A 180 -22.33 -19.64 -7.81
CA ARG A 180 -22.69 -19.52 -9.23
C ARG A 180 -23.75 -18.44 -9.41
N LEU A 181 -23.38 -17.33 -10.04
CA LEU A 181 -24.29 -16.25 -10.40
C LEU A 181 -24.65 -16.34 -11.89
N GLU A 182 -25.46 -15.41 -12.38
CA GLU A 182 -25.93 -15.43 -13.77
C GLU A 182 -24.77 -15.31 -14.76
N GLU A 183 -23.90 -14.30 -14.58
CA GLU A 183 -22.82 -13.96 -15.52
C GLU A 183 -21.43 -14.48 -15.09
N VAL A 184 -21.21 -14.62 -13.78
CA VAL A 184 -19.93 -15.01 -13.19
C VAL A 184 -20.11 -16.13 -12.17
N SER A 185 -19.05 -16.89 -11.91
CA SER A 185 -18.96 -17.75 -10.74
C SER A 185 -17.75 -17.35 -9.88
N PHE A 186 -17.92 -17.31 -8.57
CA PHE A 186 -16.83 -17.13 -7.62
C PHE A 186 -16.46 -18.49 -7.06
N VAL A 187 -15.22 -18.92 -7.28
CA VAL A 187 -14.71 -20.21 -6.80
C VAL A 187 -13.75 -19.94 -5.66
N ASN A 188 -14.17 -20.28 -4.45
CA ASN A 188 -13.38 -20.09 -3.23
C ASN A 188 -12.64 -21.39 -2.92
N LEU A 189 -11.31 -21.33 -2.91
CA LEU A 189 -10.42 -22.44 -2.67
C LEU A 189 -9.81 -22.32 -1.27
N HIS A 190 -9.67 -23.46 -0.60
CA HIS A 190 -8.94 -23.61 0.63
C HIS A 190 -7.48 -23.94 0.31
N SER A 191 -6.67 -22.93 -0.01
CA SER A 191 -5.28 -23.11 -0.46
C SER A 191 -4.31 -23.51 0.67
N LEU A 192 -4.74 -23.45 1.95
CA LEU A 192 -3.97 -23.98 3.08
C LEU A 192 -3.58 -25.45 2.87
N ILE A 193 -4.48 -26.28 2.32
CA ILE A 193 -4.20 -27.71 2.13
C ILE A 193 -3.13 -27.99 1.07
N TRP A 194 -2.72 -26.97 0.31
CA TRP A 194 -1.61 -27.05 -0.64
C TRP A 194 -0.29 -26.55 -0.05
N SER A 195 -0.31 -26.02 1.16
CA SER A 195 0.84 -25.35 1.76
C SER A 195 1.96 -26.30 2.17
N THR A 196 3.20 -25.85 2.06
CA THR A 196 4.39 -26.57 2.56
C THR A 196 4.41 -26.66 4.09
N THR A 197 3.70 -25.77 4.80
CA THR A 197 3.69 -25.68 6.26
C THR A 197 2.47 -26.35 6.90
N LEU A 198 1.53 -26.89 6.11
CA LEU A 198 0.34 -27.60 6.58
C LEU A 198 0.68 -28.64 7.66
N LYS A 199 -0.15 -28.71 8.71
CA LYS A 199 -0.07 -29.72 9.77
C LYS A 199 -1.39 -30.51 9.91
N PRO A 200 -1.35 -31.84 10.06
CA PRO A 200 -0.21 -32.71 9.76
C PRO A 200 0.21 -32.59 8.27
N PRO A 201 1.49 -32.83 7.93
CA PRO A 201 1.91 -32.84 6.53
C PRO A 201 1.15 -33.92 5.76
N LEU A 202 0.87 -33.67 4.48
CA LEU A 202 0.29 -34.67 3.60
C LEU A 202 1.28 -35.81 3.35
N ALA A 203 0.76 -37.01 3.15
CA ALA A 203 1.57 -38.11 2.64
C ALA A 203 1.91 -37.89 1.15
N ASP A 204 3.08 -38.35 0.71
CA ASP A 204 3.61 -38.11 -0.65
C ASP A 204 2.70 -38.62 -1.78
N ASN A 205 1.76 -39.53 -1.48
CA ASN A 205 0.82 -40.11 -2.45
C ASN A 205 -0.53 -39.38 -2.51
N VAL A 206 -0.70 -38.26 -1.81
CA VAL A 206 -1.93 -37.46 -1.83
C VAL A 206 -1.86 -36.45 -2.97
N ASP A 207 -2.44 -36.80 -4.11
CA ASP A 207 -2.43 -35.94 -5.31
C ASP A 207 -3.55 -34.87 -5.33
N ASP A 208 -4.65 -35.12 -4.62
CA ASP A 208 -5.82 -34.24 -4.59
C ASP A 208 -6.45 -34.18 -3.18
N PRO A 209 -5.83 -33.46 -2.22
CA PRO A 209 -6.39 -33.35 -0.88
C PRO A 209 -7.81 -32.77 -0.94
N CYS A 210 -8.74 -33.45 -0.25
CA CYS A 210 -10.17 -33.16 -0.27
C CYS A 210 -10.88 -33.21 -1.64
N GLY A 211 -10.23 -33.69 -2.70
CA GLY A 211 -10.79 -33.65 -4.06
C GLY A 211 -10.96 -32.22 -4.61
N GLN A 212 -10.19 -31.26 -4.08
CA GLN A 212 -10.34 -29.84 -4.41
C GLN A 212 -9.97 -29.53 -5.88
N PHE A 213 -8.99 -30.21 -6.47
CA PHE A 213 -8.67 -30.03 -7.89
C PHE A 213 -9.77 -30.57 -8.79
N ALA A 214 -10.32 -31.76 -8.49
CA ALA A 214 -11.47 -32.29 -9.21
C ALA A 214 -12.69 -31.36 -9.08
N PHE A 215 -12.90 -30.75 -7.92
CA PHE A 215 -13.91 -29.72 -7.72
C PHE A 215 -13.65 -28.49 -8.60
N LEU A 216 -12.44 -27.93 -8.57
CA LEU A 216 -12.06 -26.75 -9.35
C LEU A 216 -12.24 -27.00 -10.86
N GLU A 217 -11.76 -28.13 -11.37
CA GLU A 217 -11.92 -28.52 -12.77
C GLU A 217 -13.40 -28.56 -13.18
N LYS A 218 -14.25 -29.18 -12.35
CA LYS A 218 -15.70 -29.24 -12.59
C LYS A 218 -16.36 -27.86 -12.61
N GLU A 219 -15.96 -26.93 -11.74
CA GLU A 219 -16.48 -25.56 -11.74
C GLU A 219 -16.05 -24.79 -12.99
N LEU A 220 -14.79 -24.96 -13.43
CA LEU A 220 -14.27 -24.35 -14.65
C LEU A 220 -14.95 -24.90 -15.91
N GLU A 221 -15.13 -26.22 -15.99
CA GLU A 221 -15.89 -26.88 -17.07
C GLU A 221 -17.34 -26.42 -17.11
N PHE A 222 -17.98 -26.31 -15.95
CA PHE A 222 -19.34 -25.80 -15.84
C PHE A 222 -19.42 -24.37 -16.37
N ALA A 223 -18.51 -23.49 -15.94
CA ALA A 223 -18.47 -22.10 -16.38
C ALA A 223 -18.25 -22.00 -17.89
N ARG A 224 -17.28 -22.75 -18.46
CA ARG A 224 -17.06 -22.81 -19.91
C ARG A 224 -18.31 -23.24 -20.66
N LYS A 225 -18.95 -24.34 -20.23
CA LYS A 225 -20.17 -24.88 -20.85
C LYS A 225 -21.34 -23.90 -20.80
N LYS A 226 -21.36 -23.02 -19.80
CA LYS A 226 -22.39 -22.00 -19.60
C LYS A 226 -21.99 -20.62 -20.12
N SER A 227 -20.83 -20.50 -20.78
CA SER A 227 -20.27 -19.23 -21.25
C SER A 227 -20.16 -18.17 -20.15
N LYS A 228 -19.82 -18.59 -18.94
CA LYS A 228 -19.62 -17.72 -17.77
C LYS A 228 -18.14 -17.53 -17.50
N LYS A 229 -17.81 -16.43 -16.84
CA LYS A 229 -16.48 -16.18 -16.30
C LYS A 229 -16.33 -16.69 -14.87
N VAL A 230 -15.08 -16.88 -14.44
CA VAL A 230 -14.73 -17.30 -13.09
C VAL A 230 -13.77 -16.30 -12.46
N VAL A 231 -14.05 -15.89 -11.21
CA VAL A 231 -13.05 -15.28 -10.33
C VAL A 231 -12.68 -16.31 -9.27
N ILE A 232 -11.38 -16.61 -9.18
CA ILE A 232 -10.84 -17.52 -8.17
C ILE A 232 -10.47 -16.70 -6.94
N ILE A 233 -10.83 -17.19 -5.76
CA ILE A 233 -10.52 -16.58 -4.48
C ILE A 233 -9.87 -17.66 -3.63
N ALA A 234 -8.66 -17.42 -3.16
CA ALA A 234 -7.95 -18.30 -2.25
C ALA A 234 -7.17 -17.44 -1.26
N HIS A 235 -6.60 -18.03 -0.22
CA HIS A 235 -5.84 -17.25 0.75
C HIS A 235 -4.34 -17.27 0.44
N ILE A 236 -3.67 -18.39 0.74
CA ILE A 236 -2.24 -18.54 0.51
C ILE A 236 -1.95 -18.51 -1.00
N PRO A 237 -1.09 -17.60 -1.50
CA PRO A 237 -0.76 -17.52 -2.92
C PRO A 237 0.29 -18.56 -3.36
N PRO A 238 0.30 -18.91 -4.66
CA PRO A 238 1.27 -19.83 -5.27
C PRO A 238 2.67 -19.20 -5.51
N ILE A 239 3.26 -18.57 -4.50
CA ILE A 239 4.58 -17.91 -4.60
C ILE A 239 5.56 -18.27 -3.48
N LEU A 240 6.78 -17.74 -3.61
CA LEU A 240 7.77 -17.70 -2.54
C LEU A 240 7.19 -16.99 -1.30
N ASP A 241 7.52 -17.49 -0.12
CA ASP A 241 7.43 -16.75 1.12
C ASP A 241 8.51 -15.67 1.12
N THR A 242 8.15 -14.53 0.54
CA THR A 242 9.03 -13.36 0.41
C THR A 242 9.44 -12.81 1.76
N TYR A 243 8.57 -12.89 2.78
CA TYR A 243 8.86 -12.47 4.14
C TYR A 243 10.09 -13.21 4.68
N ILE A 244 10.07 -14.55 4.64
CA ILE A 244 11.13 -15.37 5.23
C ILE A 244 12.44 -15.20 4.46
N VAL A 245 12.41 -15.22 3.13
CA VAL A 245 13.62 -15.13 2.30
C VAL A 245 14.29 -13.77 2.43
N ILE A 246 13.52 -12.68 2.39
CA ILE A 246 14.04 -11.32 2.56
C ILE A 246 14.60 -11.13 3.97
N ARG A 247 13.85 -11.56 4.99
CA ARG A 247 14.28 -11.45 6.40
C ARG A 247 15.57 -12.23 6.66
N ASN A 248 15.72 -13.42 6.10
CA ASN A 248 16.93 -14.23 6.23
C ASN A 248 18.09 -13.72 5.36
N GLY A 249 17.81 -12.87 4.37
CA GLY A 249 18.79 -12.36 3.41
C GLY A 249 19.36 -13.43 2.48
N LYS A 250 18.72 -14.61 2.38
CA LYS A 250 19.16 -15.73 1.55
C LYS A 250 18.05 -16.75 1.35
N PHE A 251 18.18 -17.51 0.26
CA PHE A 251 17.43 -18.72 0.01
C PHE A 251 17.91 -19.87 0.91
N SER A 252 16.97 -20.70 1.37
CA SER A 252 17.20 -21.95 2.09
C SER A 252 16.89 -23.16 1.21
N ASN A 253 15.62 -23.55 1.09
CA ASN A 253 15.17 -24.64 0.23
C ASN A 253 13.66 -24.53 -0.06
N ALA A 254 13.18 -25.21 -1.10
CA ALA A 254 11.79 -25.12 -1.55
C ALA A 254 10.76 -25.45 -0.45
N SER A 255 11.01 -26.45 0.41
CA SER A 255 10.06 -26.84 1.47
C SER A 255 9.91 -25.79 2.59
N HIS A 256 10.87 -24.87 2.70
CA HIS A 256 10.84 -23.79 3.68
C HIS A 256 10.43 -22.46 3.06
N ASP A 257 10.91 -22.19 1.84
CA ASP A 257 10.82 -20.87 1.23
C ASP A 257 9.60 -20.72 0.30
N MET A 258 8.95 -21.81 -0.12
CA MET A 258 7.74 -21.75 -0.95
C MET A 258 6.48 -21.87 -0.10
N LEU A 259 5.45 -21.13 -0.45
CA LEU A 259 4.16 -21.21 0.26
C LEU A 259 3.37 -22.46 -0.10
N TRP A 260 3.48 -22.95 -1.35
CA TRP A 260 2.80 -24.14 -1.86
C TRP A 260 3.78 -25.26 -2.18
N ASN A 261 3.31 -26.50 -2.04
CA ASN A 261 4.02 -27.65 -2.59
C ASN A 261 4.04 -27.57 -4.13
N GLU A 262 5.17 -27.90 -4.73
CA GLU A 262 5.40 -27.75 -6.16
C GLU A 262 4.44 -28.60 -7.03
N SER A 263 4.08 -29.80 -6.56
CA SER A 263 3.12 -30.68 -7.25
C SER A 263 1.74 -30.02 -7.39
N PHE A 264 1.25 -29.39 -6.32
CA PHE A 264 -0.03 -28.67 -6.32
C PHE A 264 0.05 -27.37 -7.12
N TYR A 265 1.17 -26.63 -7.03
CA TYR A 265 1.43 -25.49 -7.91
C TYR A 265 1.32 -25.89 -9.38
N LYS A 266 2.04 -26.93 -9.80
CA LYS A 266 2.03 -27.42 -11.19
C LYS A 266 0.63 -27.81 -11.64
N ARG A 267 -0.12 -28.53 -10.79
CA ARG A 267 -1.50 -28.92 -11.09
C ARG A 267 -2.44 -27.72 -11.22
N TYR A 268 -2.31 -26.74 -10.34
CA TYR A 268 -3.07 -25.50 -10.41
C TYR A 268 -2.77 -24.71 -11.70
N ILE A 269 -1.49 -24.50 -12.02
CA ILE A 269 -1.08 -23.77 -13.23
C ILE A 269 -1.51 -24.50 -14.51
N ASN A 270 -1.49 -25.84 -14.52
CA ASN A 270 -2.02 -26.61 -15.66
C ASN A 270 -3.51 -26.35 -15.88
N LEU A 271 -4.32 -26.30 -14.81
CA LEU A 271 -5.73 -25.94 -14.91
C LEU A 271 -5.89 -24.47 -15.35
N MET A 272 -5.13 -23.54 -14.78
CA MET A 272 -5.22 -22.12 -15.16
C MET A 272 -4.88 -21.92 -16.65
N SER A 273 -3.84 -22.59 -17.14
CA SER A 273 -3.48 -22.55 -18.55
C SER A 273 -4.56 -23.18 -19.44
N ALA A 274 -5.16 -24.30 -19.00
CA ALA A 274 -6.21 -24.99 -19.74
C ALA A 274 -7.52 -24.21 -19.77
N PHE A 275 -7.77 -23.33 -18.79
CA PHE A 275 -9.01 -22.56 -18.62
C PHE A 275 -8.82 -21.03 -18.64
N GLN A 276 -7.75 -20.55 -19.28
CA GLN A 276 -7.45 -19.11 -19.41
C GLN A 276 -8.54 -18.30 -20.13
N ASP A 277 -9.38 -18.94 -20.94
CA ASP A 277 -10.56 -18.33 -21.60
C ASP A 277 -11.71 -18.04 -20.63
N VAL A 278 -11.74 -18.74 -19.49
CA VAL A 278 -12.83 -18.72 -18.50
C VAL A 278 -12.45 -17.90 -17.26
N VAL A 279 -11.22 -18.04 -16.78
CA VAL A 279 -10.77 -17.37 -15.56
C VAL A 279 -10.47 -15.90 -15.85
N SER A 280 -11.21 -14.99 -15.21
CA SER A 280 -11.06 -13.55 -15.40
C SER A 280 -10.07 -12.90 -14.43
N ALA A 281 -10.02 -13.40 -13.20
CA ALA A 281 -9.12 -12.90 -12.17
C ALA A 281 -8.89 -13.96 -11.08
N GLN A 282 -7.77 -13.83 -10.36
CA GLN A 282 -7.41 -14.69 -9.23
C GLN A 282 -6.99 -13.79 -8.06
N LEU A 283 -7.56 -14.03 -6.88
CA LEU A 283 -7.38 -13.20 -5.69
C LEU A 283 -6.80 -14.05 -4.56
N PHE A 284 -5.71 -13.57 -3.98
CA PHE A 284 -4.98 -14.17 -2.87
C PHE A 284 -4.74 -13.15 -1.76
N GLY A 285 -4.41 -13.59 -0.55
CA GLY A 285 -4.07 -12.76 0.61
C GLY A 285 -2.71 -13.15 1.20
N HIS A 286 -2.66 -13.31 2.53
CA HIS A 286 -1.60 -14.00 3.28
C HIS A 286 -0.28 -13.23 3.46
N LEU A 287 0.19 -12.53 2.43
CA LEU A 287 1.46 -11.77 2.53
C LEU A 287 1.30 -10.35 3.03
N HIS A 288 0.06 -9.89 3.22
CA HIS A 288 -0.32 -8.55 3.70
C HIS A 288 0.10 -7.37 2.82
N LEU A 289 0.87 -7.64 1.78
CA LEU A 289 1.40 -6.68 0.83
C LEU A 289 0.89 -6.99 -0.57
N PHE A 290 0.80 -5.96 -1.41
CA PHE A 290 0.32 -6.15 -2.77
C PHE A 290 1.37 -6.82 -3.67
N TYR A 291 0.94 -7.83 -4.43
CA TYR A 291 1.70 -8.39 -5.55
C TYR A 291 0.81 -8.59 -6.78
N LEU A 292 1.36 -8.34 -7.97
CA LEU A 292 0.80 -8.77 -9.25
C LEU A 292 1.56 -10.00 -9.75
N LEU A 293 0.89 -11.14 -9.80
CA LEU A 293 1.46 -12.42 -10.20
C LEU A 293 1.26 -12.63 -11.70
N CYS A 294 2.35 -12.93 -12.42
CA CYS A 294 2.32 -13.07 -13.88
C CYS A 294 3.19 -14.25 -14.37
N PHE A 295 2.95 -15.44 -13.82
CA PHE A 295 3.74 -16.63 -14.16
C PHE A 295 3.47 -17.11 -15.58
N PRO A 296 4.39 -17.87 -16.18
CA PRO A 296 4.06 -18.73 -17.30
C PRO A 296 2.88 -19.65 -16.94
N GLY A 297 1.83 -19.67 -17.78
CA GLY A 297 0.66 -20.54 -17.58
C GLY A 297 -0.42 -20.05 -16.62
N ILE A 298 -0.24 -18.91 -15.93
CA ILE A 298 -1.25 -18.39 -14.98
C ILE A 298 -2.56 -17.96 -15.67
N GLY A 299 -2.52 -17.69 -16.98
CA GLY A 299 -3.68 -17.52 -17.85
C GLY A 299 -4.48 -16.21 -17.67
N SER A 300 -4.47 -15.63 -16.48
CA SER A 300 -5.25 -14.44 -16.15
C SER A 300 -4.57 -13.58 -15.06
N PRO A 301 -5.03 -12.32 -14.86
CA PRO A 301 -4.51 -11.46 -13.80
C PRO A 301 -4.69 -12.09 -12.41
N ALA A 302 -3.60 -12.19 -11.67
CA ALA A 302 -3.59 -12.77 -10.33
C ALA A 302 -2.96 -11.79 -9.34
N PHE A 303 -3.63 -11.57 -8.21
CA PHE A 303 -3.25 -10.54 -7.25
C PHE A 303 -3.11 -11.15 -5.86
N VAL A 304 -2.03 -10.79 -5.17
CA VAL A 304 -1.99 -10.85 -3.71
C VAL A 304 -2.48 -9.51 -3.19
N LEU A 305 -3.56 -9.55 -2.43
CA LEU A 305 -4.23 -8.37 -1.89
C LEU A 305 -3.45 -7.84 -0.68
N PRO A 306 -3.39 -6.51 -0.49
CA PRO A 306 -2.86 -5.94 0.73
C PRO A 306 -3.79 -6.27 1.92
N SER A 307 -3.26 -6.22 3.14
CA SER A 307 -4.07 -6.45 4.33
C SER A 307 -4.76 -5.20 4.84
N ILE A 308 -5.87 -5.46 5.55
CA ILE A 308 -6.48 -4.47 6.43
C ILE A 308 -5.70 -4.39 7.75
N SER A 309 -5.22 -5.52 8.29
CA SER A 309 -4.37 -5.52 9.48
C SER A 309 -3.06 -4.77 9.24
N PRO A 310 -2.70 -3.78 10.07
CA PRO A 310 -1.43 -3.04 9.97
C PRO A 310 -0.25 -3.75 10.63
N ILE A 311 -0.40 -5.03 11.04
CA ILE A 311 0.58 -5.75 11.86
C ILE A 311 2.02 -5.68 11.35
N TYR A 312 2.26 -5.68 10.04
CA TYR A 312 3.62 -5.60 9.48
C TYR A 312 4.10 -4.17 9.17
N GLY A 313 3.36 -3.16 9.63
CA GLY A 313 3.62 -1.76 9.35
C GLY A 313 3.09 -1.27 8.01
N ASN A 314 2.32 -2.11 7.30
CA ASN A 314 1.61 -1.70 6.10
C ASN A 314 0.45 -0.79 6.46
N VAL A 315 0.09 0.06 5.52
CA VAL A 315 -1.10 0.89 5.65
C VAL A 315 -2.32 0.00 5.37
N PRO A 316 -3.35 -0.01 6.24
CA PRO A 316 -4.60 -0.71 5.99
C PRO A 316 -5.18 -0.33 4.64
N SER A 317 -5.39 -1.31 3.76
CA SER A 317 -5.88 -1.04 2.41
C SER A 317 -6.66 -2.20 1.80
N TYR A 318 -7.48 -1.88 0.81
CA TYR A 318 -8.22 -2.83 -0.01
C TYR A 318 -8.26 -2.34 -1.47
N LEU A 319 -8.73 -3.17 -2.40
CA LEU A 319 -8.80 -2.80 -3.82
C LEU A 319 -10.24 -2.66 -4.30
N LEU A 320 -10.48 -1.65 -5.13
CA LEU A 320 -11.73 -1.41 -5.84
C LEU A 320 -11.50 -1.68 -7.32
N SER A 321 -12.19 -2.69 -7.85
CA SER A 321 -12.05 -3.13 -9.24
C SER A 321 -13.26 -2.73 -10.09
N THR A 322 -13.01 -2.58 -11.39
CA THR A 322 -14.05 -2.38 -12.40
C THR A 322 -13.95 -3.50 -13.43
N PHE A 323 -15.05 -4.23 -13.63
CA PHE A 323 -15.20 -5.25 -14.65
C PHE A 323 -16.11 -4.80 -15.78
N SER A 324 -15.82 -5.26 -17.00
CA SER A 324 -16.75 -5.17 -18.13
C SER A 324 -17.95 -6.10 -17.92
N ASN A 325 -19.00 -5.93 -18.73
CA ASN A 325 -20.11 -6.91 -18.82
C ASN A 325 -19.65 -8.34 -19.14
N SER A 326 -18.54 -8.49 -19.86
CA SER A 326 -17.94 -9.78 -20.18
C SER A 326 -17.04 -10.29 -19.05
N TRP A 327 -17.04 -9.60 -17.90
CA TRP A 327 -16.20 -9.88 -16.74
C TRP A 327 -14.71 -9.83 -17.04
N ASP A 328 -14.28 -8.95 -17.94
CA ASP A 328 -12.86 -8.62 -18.12
C ASP A 328 -12.47 -7.52 -17.13
N LEU A 329 -11.34 -7.67 -16.44
CA LEU A 329 -10.85 -6.68 -15.49
C LEU A 329 -10.34 -5.42 -16.24
N ILE A 330 -11.06 -4.30 -16.08
CA ILE A 330 -10.78 -3.03 -16.75
C ILE A 330 -9.82 -2.18 -15.92
N ASP A 331 -10.11 -2.03 -14.63
CA ASP A 331 -9.39 -1.11 -13.74
C ASP A 331 -9.32 -1.63 -12.30
N LEU A 332 -8.31 -1.17 -11.57
CA LEU A 332 -8.06 -1.57 -10.18
C LEU A 332 -7.41 -0.41 -9.42
N ASN A 333 -8.10 0.07 -8.39
CA ASN A 333 -7.67 1.20 -7.56
C ASN A 333 -7.49 0.75 -6.11
N GLN A 334 -6.37 1.09 -5.49
CA GLN A 334 -6.15 0.86 -4.07
C GLN A 334 -6.80 1.97 -3.25
N ARG A 335 -7.56 1.56 -2.23
CA ARG A 335 -8.11 2.42 -1.20
C ARG A 335 -7.41 2.14 0.11
N SER A 336 -6.98 3.20 0.79
CA SER A 336 -6.14 3.10 1.97
C SER A 336 -6.59 4.03 3.08
N LEU A 337 -6.38 3.63 4.33
CA LEU A 337 -6.68 4.44 5.50
C LEU A 337 -5.58 5.45 5.77
N ILE A 338 -5.78 6.71 5.37
CA ILE A 338 -4.83 7.82 5.54
C ILE A 338 -5.44 8.93 6.40
N ASP A 339 -4.74 9.36 7.44
CA ASP A 339 -5.20 10.41 8.36
C ASP A 339 -6.59 10.11 8.93
N SER A 340 -6.83 8.86 9.33
CA SER A 340 -8.11 8.35 9.84
C SER A 340 -9.28 8.34 8.84
N GLY A 341 -9.02 8.50 7.53
CA GLY A 341 -10.05 8.39 6.49
C GLY A 341 -9.62 7.54 5.30
N TRP A 342 -10.54 6.80 4.71
CA TRP A 342 -10.29 5.99 3.52
C TRP A 342 -10.24 6.85 2.26
N ARG A 343 -9.20 6.66 1.44
CA ARG A 343 -8.95 7.46 0.24
C ARG A 343 -8.45 6.58 -0.90
N ASP A 344 -8.78 6.96 -2.13
CA ASP A 344 -8.09 6.41 -3.30
C ASP A 344 -6.63 6.88 -3.26
N THR A 345 -5.69 5.93 -3.35
CA THR A 345 -4.25 6.23 -3.24
C THR A 345 -3.53 5.93 -4.55
N VAL A 346 -3.61 4.69 -5.03
CA VAL A 346 -2.81 4.23 -6.16
C VAL A 346 -3.67 3.46 -7.16
N ASN A 347 -3.67 3.89 -8.42
CA ASN A 347 -4.22 3.09 -9.52
C ASN A 347 -3.17 2.05 -9.96
N VAL A 348 -3.55 0.77 -9.97
CA VAL A 348 -2.63 -0.35 -10.24
C VAL A 348 -2.06 -0.29 -11.65
N LYS A 349 -2.90 -0.01 -12.67
CA LYS A 349 -2.41 0.09 -14.06
C LYS A 349 -1.42 1.24 -14.22
N GLY A 350 -1.73 2.39 -13.64
CA GLY A 350 -0.86 3.56 -13.67
C GLY A 350 0.47 3.32 -12.96
N ALA A 351 0.42 2.71 -11.77
CA ALA A 351 1.62 2.43 -10.99
C ALA A 351 2.56 1.41 -11.65
N LEU A 352 2.00 0.43 -12.37
CA LEU A 352 2.74 -0.63 -13.05
C LEU A 352 2.93 -0.39 -14.55
N GLY A 353 2.48 0.74 -15.11
CA GLY A 353 2.63 1.04 -16.54
C GLY A 353 1.84 0.12 -17.48
N LEU A 354 0.72 -0.45 -17.03
CA LEU A 354 -0.09 -1.41 -17.79
C LEU A 354 -1.03 -0.72 -18.80
N VAL A 355 -0.45 -0.10 -19.84
CA VAL A 355 -1.19 0.66 -20.86
C VAL A 355 -2.17 -0.19 -21.67
N ASP A 356 -1.85 -1.48 -21.88
CA ASP A 356 -2.67 -2.44 -22.62
C ASP A 356 -3.75 -3.12 -21.75
N GLY A 357 -3.89 -2.69 -20.49
CA GLY A 357 -4.76 -3.34 -19.50
C GLY A 357 -4.17 -4.63 -18.93
N PHE A 358 -4.96 -5.31 -18.10
CA PHE A 358 -4.51 -6.50 -17.35
C PHE A 358 -4.43 -7.78 -18.21
N GLY A 359 -5.12 -7.83 -19.35
CA GLY A 359 -5.18 -9.01 -20.21
C GLY A 359 -3.89 -9.31 -20.99
N ASN A 360 -3.03 -8.32 -21.21
CA ASN A 360 -1.75 -8.52 -21.91
C ASN A 360 -0.65 -8.98 -20.94
N LEU A 361 -0.62 -10.28 -20.66
CA LEU A 361 0.33 -10.87 -19.72
C LEU A 361 1.80 -10.72 -20.18
N ASN A 362 2.07 -10.67 -21.48
CA ASN A 362 3.45 -10.46 -21.96
C ASN A 362 3.94 -9.05 -21.65
N SER A 363 3.12 -8.03 -21.97
CA SER A 363 3.41 -6.63 -21.62
C SER A 363 3.55 -6.48 -20.10
N THR A 364 2.66 -7.12 -19.34
CA THR A 364 2.72 -7.14 -17.86
C THR A 364 4.04 -7.72 -17.34
N ARG A 365 4.52 -8.86 -17.88
CA ARG A 365 5.81 -9.44 -17.47
C ARG A 365 6.97 -8.49 -17.73
N GLU A 366 6.99 -7.79 -18.86
CA GLU A 366 8.04 -6.81 -19.16
C GLU A 366 8.00 -5.61 -18.19
N GLN A 367 6.81 -5.12 -17.84
CA GLN A 367 6.68 -4.08 -16.81
C GLN A 367 7.20 -4.54 -15.44
N ILE A 368 6.86 -5.77 -15.03
CA ILE A 368 7.34 -6.37 -13.78
C ILE A 368 8.88 -6.50 -13.79
N LYS A 369 9.49 -6.97 -14.88
CA LYS A 369 10.96 -7.01 -15.02
C LYS A 369 11.58 -5.61 -14.91
N GLY A 370 10.92 -4.60 -15.49
CA GLY A 370 11.32 -3.19 -15.44
C GLY A 370 11.41 -2.64 -14.00
N LEU A 371 10.60 -3.18 -13.08
CA LEU A 371 10.62 -2.80 -11.66
C LEU A 371 11.99 -2.99 -11.02
N TYR A 372 12.85 -3.90 -11.49
CA TYR A 372 14.20 -4.07 -10.91
C TYR A 372 15.15 -2.93 -11.29
N LYS A 373 15.01 -2.38 -12.50
CA LYS A 373 15.98 -1.43 -13.08
C LYS A 373 15.53 0.03 -13.06
N ASN A 374 14.22 0.27 -13.03
CA ASN A 374 13.65 1.60 -13.09
C ASN A 374 13.19 2.06 -11.71
N GLU A 375 13.87 3.06 -11.15
CA GLU A 375 13.58 3.56 -9.79
C GLU A 375 12.20 4.20 -9.66
N VAL A 376 11.73 4.89 -10.70
CA VAL A 376 10.40 5.52 -10.68
C VAL A 376 9.30 4.46 -10.65
N MET A 377 9.42 3.42 -11.48
CA MET A 377 8.47 2.32 -11.48
C MET A 377 8.49 1.57 -10.14
N TRP A 378 9.69 1.36 -9.57
CA TRP A 378 9.84 0.73 -8.26
C TRP A 378 9.20 1.53 -7.13
N LEU A 379 9.43 2.85 -7.07
CA LEU A 379 8.81 3.71 -6.05
C LEU A 379 7.28 3.74 -6.19
N ASN A 380 6.75 3.71 -7.42
CA ASN A 380 5.31 3.61 -7.65
C ASN A 380 4.76 2.25 -7.21
N HIS A 381 5.48 1.16 -7.50
CA HIS A 381 5.14 -0.16 -7.00
C HIS A 381 5.20 -0.23 -5.47
N LEU A 382 6.22 0.33 -4.82
CA LEU A 382 6.36 0.34 -3.35
C LEU A 382 5.18 1.02 -2.65
N LYS A 383 4.64 2.11 -3.22
CA LYS A 383 3.41 2.72 -2.70
C LYS A 383 2.26 1.72 -2.72
N LEU A 384 2.07 1.01 -3.83
CA LEU A 384 1.02 -0.01 -3.95
C LEU A 384 1.26 -1.19 -3.01
N HIS A 385 2.50 -1.69 -2.97
CA HIS A 385 2.98 -2.80 -2.17
C HIS A 385 2.68 -2.61 -0.67
N ASN A 386 2.93 -1.40 -0.17
CA ASN A 386 2.85 -1.06 1.26
C ASN A 386 1.51 -0.45 1.69
N GLY A 387 0.48 -0.54 0.84
CA GLY A 387 -0.87 -0.12 1.20
C GLY A 387 -1.22 1.34 0.88
N GLY A 388 -0.60 1.93 -0.14
CA GLY A 388 -0.91 3.27 -0.66
C GLY A 388 0.10 4.36 -0.28
N GLN A 389 1.12 4.03 0.51
CA GLN A 389 2.21 4.92 0.87
C GLN A 389 3.55 4.23 0.73
N ALA A 390 4.57 4.94 0.24
CA ALA A 390 5.95 4.48 0.31
C ALA A 390 6.43 4.72 1.75
N THR A 391 6.21 3.74 2.61
CA THR A 391 6.65 3.72 4.01
C THR A 391 7.80 2.75 4.20
N ASP A 392 8.77 3.12 5.03
CA ASP A 392 9.89 2.26 5.47
C ASP A 392 9.49 1.40 6.69
N GLN A 393 8.25 1.52 7.18
CA GLN A 393 7.74 0.76 8.33
C GLN A 393 7.42 -0.69 7.96
N VAL A 394 7.03 -0.92 6.70
CA VAL A 394 6.84 -2.25 6.13
C VAL A 394 8.20 -2.90 6.06
N PHE A 395 8.54 -3.62 7.13
CA PHE A 395 9.84 -4.23 7.38
C PHE A 395 10.95 -3.18 7.53
N TYR A 396 11.18 -2.75 8.78
CA TYR A 396 12.36 -1.97 9.21
C TYR A 396 13.73 -2.60 8.80
N HIS A 397 13.73 -3.86 8.34
CA HIS A 397 14.87 -4.62 7.84
C HIS A 397 14.91 -4.80 6.31
N MET A 398 13.89 -4.33 5.57
CA MET A 398 14.02 -4.06 4.14
C MET A 398 14.86 -2.79 3.99
N ASN A 399 16.13 -2.88 4.34
CA ASN A 399 17.14 -2.15 3.59
C ASN A 399 16.85 -2.54 2.13
N THR A 400 16.44 -1.59 1.29
CA THR A 400 16.02 -1.75 -0.12
C THR A 400 17.21 -2.17 -0.98
N SER A 401 17.82 -3.27 -0.57
CA SER A 401 18.93 -3.90 -1.24
C SER A 401 18.46 -4.42 -2.59
N SER A 402 19.39 -4.49 -3.51
CA SER A 402 19.18 -5.19 -4.78
C SER A 402 18.60 -6.59 -4.57
N PHE A 403 18.97 -7.28 -3.48
CA PHE A 403 18.42 -8.60 -3.13
C PHE A 403 16.91 -8.56 -2.88
N SER A 404 16.42 -7.71 -1.97
CA SER A 404 14.98 -7.66 -1.63
C SER A 404 14.12 -7.30 -2.85
N ARG A 405 14.59 -6.31 -3.64
CA ARG A 405 13.94 -5.90 -4.89
C ARG A 405 13.92 -7.04 -5.91
N ALA A 406 15.03 -7.77 -6.07
CA ALA A 406 15.09 -8.92 -6.95
C ALA A 406 14.14 -10.04 -6.48
N VAL A 407 14.09 -10.34 -5.18
CA VAL A 407 13.18 -11.35 -4.61
C VAL A 407 11.73 -11.01 -4.92
N ILE A 408 11.30 -9.76 -4.71
CA ILE A 408 9.93 -9.32 -5.02
C ILE A 408 9.64 -9.48 -6.52
N VAL A 409 10.50 -8.94 -7.38
CA VAL A 409 10.30 -9.00 -8.85
C VAL A 409 10.26 -10.43 -9.37
N CYS A 410 11.20 -11.29 -8.95
CA CYS A 410 11.27 -12.66 -9.41
C CYS A 410 10.10 -13.51 -8.88
N SER A 411 9.63 -13.26 -7.66
CA SER A 411 8.46 -13.96 -7.08
C SER A 411 7.14 -13.55 -7.76
N MET A 412 7.07 -12.36 -8.37
CA MET A 412 5.95 -11.96 -9.22
C MET A 412 5.95 -12.67 -10.60
N LEU A 413 7.10 -13.20 -11.04
CA LEU A 413 7.31 -13.78 -12.37
C LEU A 413 7.30 -15.31 -12.40
N SER A 414 7.48 -15.98 -11.26
CA SER A 414 7.41 -17.45 -11.16
C SER A 414 6.95 -17.89 -9.78
N GLY A 415 6.28 -19.06 -9.73
CA GLY A 415 6.01 -19.81 -8.50
C GLY A 415 6.86 -21.09 -8.38
N ILE A 416 7.94 -21.23 -9.16
CA ILE A 416 8.89 -22.35 -9.08
C ILE A 416 10.18 -21.90 -8.38
N TYR A 417 10.54 -22.59 -7.31
CA TYR A 417 11.68 -22.23 -6.44
C TYR A 417 12.98 -21.97 -7.21
N ASP A 418 13.41 -22.93 -8.03
CA ASP A 418 14.68 -22.85 -8.75
C ASP A 418 14.69 -21.71 -9.78
N ASP A 419 13.56 -21.46 -10.44
CA ASP A 419 13.41 -20.36 -11.39
C ASP A 419 13.50 -19.00 -10.68
N ILE A 420 12.84 -18.86 -9.53
CA ILE A 420 12.89 -17.64 -8.72
C ILE A 420 14.32 -17.39 -8.25
N LYS A 421 14.95 -18.42 -7.66
CA LYS A 421 16.32 -18.31 -7.15
C LYS A 421 17.30 -17.93 -8.27
N LYS A 422 17.21 -18.59 -9.43
CA LYS A 422 18.04 -18.28 -10.60
C LYS A 422 17.82 -16.84 -11.08
N CYS A 423 16.56 -16.40 -11.17
CA CYS A 423 16.23 -15.02 -11.52
C CYS A 423 16.86 -14.01 -10.54
N VAL A 424 16.79 -14.27 -9.24
CA VAL A 424 17.42 -13.39 -8.23
C VAL A 424 18.93 -13.35 -8.39
N ASP A 425 19.57 -14.52 -8.53
CA ASP A 425 21.03 -14.61 -8.70
C ASP A 425 21.48 -13.82 -9.96
N GLU A 426 20.75 -13.92 -11.07
CA GLU A 426 21.02 -13.19 -12.31
C GLU A 426 20.85 -11.67 -12.15
N LEU A 427 19.76 -11.22 -11.51
CA LEU A 427 19.50 -9.79 -11.29
C LEU A 427 20.52 -9.16 -10.34
N VAL A 428 20.85 -9.83 -9.24
CA VAL A 428 21.82 -9.34 -8.25
C VAL A 428 23.25 -9.34 -8.81
N ALA A 429 23.60 -10.32 -9.66
CA ALA A 429 24.89 -10.34 -10.34
C ALA A 429 25.02 -9.27 -11.45
N SER A 430 23.90 -8.81 -12.01
CA SER A 430 23.91 -7.76 -13.03
C SER A 430 24.42 -6.44 -12.44
N LYS A 431 25.57 -5.95 -12.90
CA LYS A 431 26.13 -4.63 -12.55
C LYS A 431 25.47 -3.49 -13.36
N GLU A 432 24.31 -3.74 -13.95
CA GLU A 432 23.67 -2.77 -14.83
C GLU A 432 23.17 -1.56 -14.03
N PRO A 433 23.41 -0.33 -14.50
CA PRO A 433 23.05 0.87 -13.76
C PRO A 433 21.53 1.01 -13.63
N VAL A 434 21.06 1.32 -12.42
CA VAL A 434 19.68 1.75 -12.18
C VAL A 434 19.41 3.01 -13.00
N ILE A 435 18.42 2.97 -13.89
CA ILE A 435 18.07 4.11 -14.73
C ILE A 435 17.21 5.05 -13.89
N ASN A 436 17.82 6.14 -13.46
CA ASN A 436 17.13 7.26 -12.83
C ASN A 436 16.50 8.12 -13.94
N ASP A 437 15.29 7.76 -14.36
CA ASP A 437 14.53 8.56 -15.30
C ASP A 437 13.97 9.79 -14.55
N TYR A 438 14.75 10.87 -14.50
CA TYR A 438 14.29 12.19 -14.05
C TYR A 438 13.90 13.03 -15.28
N PRO A 439 12.72 12.82 -15.90
CA PRO A 439 12.32 13.60 -17.07
C PRO A 439 12.31 15.10 -16.75
N LYS A 440 12.01 15.48 -15.51
CA LYS A 440 11.96 16.89 -15.10
C LYS A 440 13.31 17.62 -15.15
N LEU A 441 14.42 16.96 -14.80
CA LEU A 441 15.72 17.64 -14.74
C LEU A 441 16.29 17.88 -16.14
N ILE A 442 16.17 16.89 -17.03
CA ILE A 442 16.64 16.99 -18.41
C ILE A 442 15.78 17.98 -19.20
N THR A 443 14.44 17.94 -19.07
CA THR A 443 13.56 18.93 -19.71
C THR A 443 13.78 20.34 -19.14
N PHE A 444 14.02 20.48 -17.83
CA PHE A 444 14.36 21.77 -17.23
C PHE A 444 15.70 22.34 -17.75
N LEU A 445 16.73 21.50 -17.82
CA LEU A 445 18.06 21.89 -18.31
C LEU A 445 18.07 22.19 -19.82
N THR A 446 17.30 21.45 -20.61
CA THR A 446 17.30 21.58 -22.09
C THR A 446 16.34 22.64 -22.61
N ILE A 447 15.21 22.89 -21.94
CA ILE A 447 14.19 23.84 -22.41
C ILE A 447 14.20 25.13 -21.60
N PHE A 448 14.21 25.05 -20.27
CA PHE A 448 14.02 26.23 -19.42
C PHE A 448 15.30 27.04 -19.23
N LEU A 449 16.47 26.38 -19.14
CA LEU A 449 17.76 27.06 -19.04
C LEU A 449 18.05 28.02 -20.21
N PRO A 450 17.88 27.64 -21.49
CA PRO A 450 18.08 28.56 -22.60
C PRO A 450 17.04 29.68 -22.64
N ILE A 451 15.79 29.43 -22.24
CA ILE A 451 14.75 30.48 -22.16
C ILE A 451 15.13 31.54 -21.12
N ILE A 452 15.61 31.13 -19.93
CA ILE A 452 16.10 32.05 -18.90
C ILE A 452 17.30 32.85 -19.44
N GLY A 453 18.21 32.21 -20.17
CA GLY A 453 19.33 32.89 -20.84
C GLY A 453 18.87 33.98 -21.82
N VAL A 454 17.88 33.69 -22.66
CA VAL A 454 17.30 34.66 -23.61
C VAL A 454 16.65 35.84 -22.89
N ILE A 455 15.91 35.58 -21.80
CA ILE A 455 15.27 36.63 -21.00
C ILE A 455 16.31 37.56 -20.37
N ILE A 456 17.39 37.00 -19.79
CA ILE A 456 18.47 37.80 -19.19
C ILE A 456 19.14 38.69 -20.25
N VAL A 457 19.43 38.15 -21.43
CA VAL A 457 20.02 38.92 -22.53
C VAL A 457 19.07 40.03 -23.00
N ALA A 458 17.78 39.74 -23.15
CA ALA A 458 16.78 40.75 -23.51
C ALA A 458 16.68 41.88 -22.47
N CYS A 459 16.71 41.54 -21.18
CA CYS A 459 16.71 42.52 -20.09
C CYS A 459 17.98 43.39 -20.10
N LEU A 460 19.15 42.80 -20.37
CA LEU A 460 20.41 43.55 -20.49
C LEU A 460 20.40 44.49 -21.69
N ILE A 461 19.88 44.05 -22.84
CA ILE A 461 19.72 44.90 -24.03
C ILE A 461 18.77 46.06 -23.73
N ALA A 462 17.62 45.78 -23.10
CA ALA A 462 16.67 46.83 -22.71
C ALA A 462 17.30 47.85 -21.74
N LEU A 463 18.09 47.39 -20.77
CA LEU A 463 18.82 48.25 -19.85
C LEU A 463 19.82 49.16 -20.59
N ILE A 464 20.59 48.59 -21.52
CA ILE A 464 21.53 49.35 -22.36
C ILE A 464 20.80 50.39 -23.20
N VAL A 465 19.68 50.03 -23.83
CA VAL A 465 18.84 50.95 -24.60
C VAL A 465 18.31 52.08 -23.71
N CYS A 466 17.82 51.77 -22.50
CA CYS A 466 17.38 52.78 -21.53
C CYS A 466 18.52 53.74 -21.15
N ILE A 467 19.72 53.23 -20.90
CA ILE A 467 20.90 54.05 -20.59
C ILE A 467 21.26 54.96 -21.78
N VAL A 468 21.27 54.44 -23.01
CA VAL A 468 21.59 55.20 -24.22
C VAL A 468 20.53 56.28 -24.49
N VAL A 469 19.24 55.97 -24.35
CA VAL A 469 18.14 56.93 -24.52
C VAL A 469 18.21 58.02 -23.45
N ARG A 470 18.51 57.67 -22.19
CA ARG A 470 18.68 58.63 -21.10
C ARG A 470 19.90 59.52 -21.34
N GLY A 471 21.01 58.96 -21.85
CA GLY A 471 22.19 59.71 -22.26
C GLY A 471 21.94 60.69 -23.43
N ARG A 472 21.12 60.30 -24.41
CA ARG A 472 20.70 61.19 -25.52
C ARG A 472 19.77 62.32 -25.05
N LYS A 473 18.84 62.05 -24.12
CA LYS A 473 17.99 63.10 -23.52
C LYS A 473 18.82 64.12 -22.74
N ILE A 474 19.87 63.70 -22.02
CA ILE A 474 20.75 64.61 -21.28
C ILE A 474 21.63 65.45 -22.22
N LYS A 475 22.04 64.93 -23.39
CA LYS A 475 22.72 65.72 -24.42
C LYS A 475 21.81 66.78 -25.05
N ASN A 476 20.55 66.42 -25.37
CA ASN A 476 19.59 67.37 -25.94
C ASN A 476 19.14 68.45 -24.95
N PHE A 477 19.19 68.19 -23.64
CA PHE A 477 18.85 69.19 -22.62
C PHE A 477 19.97 70.23 -22.40
N LYS A 478 21.23 69.88 -22.71
CA LYS A 478 22.36 70.82 -22.59
C LYS A 478 22.50 71.79 -23.78
N GLU A 479 21.73 71.60 -24.84
CA GLU A 479 21.74 72.47 -26.04
C GLU A 479 20.59 73.50 -26.06
N LEU A 480 19.64 73.46 -25.10
CA LEU A 480 18.44 74.31 -25.09
C LEU A 480 18.43 75.42 -24.02
N ASP A 481 19.37 75.46 -23.09
CA ASP A 481 19.41 76.45 -21.99
C ASP A 481 20.46 77.56 -22.21
N SER A 482 20.67 77.98 -23.46
CA SER A 482 21.28 79.28 -23.77
C SER A 482 20.18 80.33 -24.01
N HIS A 483 19.67 80.96 -22.94
CA HIS A 483 19.42 82.40 -22.87
C HIS A 483 18.81 82.79 -21.51
N THR A 484 19.63 83.53 -20.76
CA THR A 484 19.44 84.08 -19.42
C THR A 484 18.43 85.22 -19.39
N LEU A 485 17.57 85.27 -18.36
CA LEU A 485 16.78 86.45 -18.00
C LEU A 485 17.03 86.77 -16.51
N THR A 486 17.65 87.91 -16.27
CA THR A 486 18.01 88.50 -14.97
C THR A 486 17.07 89.65 -14.65
N VAL A 487 16.49 89.68 -13.43
CA VAL A 487 15.89 90.86 -12.78
C VAL A 487 16.14 90.69 -11.27
N HIS A 488 17.08 91.38 -10.64
CA HIS A 488 17.15 92.77 -10.12
C HIS A 488 16.86 92.84 -8.59
N VAL A 489 17.82 93.42 -7.87
CA VAL A 489 17.91 93.58 -6.40
C VAL A 489 17.75 95.08 -6.07
N PRO A 490 17.12 95.41 -4.93
CA PRO A 490 17.70 96.41 -4.00
C PRO A 490 17.56 95.94 -2.54
N SER A 491 18.56 95.88 -1.65
CA SER A 491 19.59 96.82 -1.16
C SER A 491 19.06 97.91 -0.21
N GLY A 492 19.52 97.88 1.04
CA GLY A 492 19.43 98.98 2.00
C GLY A 492 19.94 98.60 3.40
N GLU A 493 21.27 98.67 3.57
CA GLU A 493 22.06 99.20 4.70
C GLU A 493 21.64 98.88 6.16
N MET A 494 22.51 98.34 7.03
CA MET A 494 23.70 98.99 7.65
C MET A 494 24.64 97.87 8.16
N GLN A 495 25.87 97.76 7.67
CA GLN A 495 27.13 98.34 8.19
C GLN A 495 27.72 97.73 9.49
N GLN A 496 28.88 97.10 9.27
CA GLN A 496 29.98 96.70 10.16
C GLN A 496 30.58 97.93 10.90
N GLU A 497 31.40 97.84 11.96
CA GLU A 497 32.53 96.93 12.19
C GLU A 497 33.15 97.09 13.61
N GLY A 498 33.93 96.08 14.03
CA GLY A 498 34.89 96.07 15.16
C GLY A 498 34.33 95.53 16.49
N GLU A 499 34.91 94.57 17.22
CA GLU A 499 36.25 93.98 17.26
C GLU A 499 36.26 92.68 18.13
N SER A 500 37.20 91.77 17.80
CA SER A 500 38.05 90.95 18.69
C SER A 500 37.54 89.73 19.52
N CYS A 501 38.06 88.56 19.12
CA CYS A 501 38.65 87.43 19.88
C CYS A 501 38.15 87.01 21.29
N LYS A 502 37.74 85.73 21.40
CA LYS A 502 38.40 84.66 22.22
C LYS A 502 37.66 83.30 22.12
N ASN A 503 38.45 82.23 21.99
CA ASN A 503 38.14 80.84 22.37
C ASN A 503 38.70 80.62 23.81
N PRO A 504 38.28 79.66 24.68
CA PRO A 504 38.48 78.21 24.45
C PRO A 504 37.58 77.18 25.22
N ASN A 505 37.73 75.90 24.80
CA ASN A 505 37.78 74.59 25.53
C ASN A 505 36.66 74.14 26.50
N LYS A 506 36.18 72.87 26.52
CA LYS A 506 36.76 71.50 26.68
C LYS A 506 37.09 71.09 28.15
N GLU A 507 36.62 69.90 28.55
CA GLU A 507 37.12 68.92 29.56
C GLU A 507 36.59 68.79 31.03
N LEU A 508 36.25 67.53 31.36
CA LEU A 508 36.49 66.68 32.57
C LEU A 508 36.21 67.13 34.03
N LYS A 509 35.32 66.38 34.72
CA LYS A 509 35.49 65.62 36.01
C LYS A 509 34.10 65.13 36.49
N VAL A 510 33.80 63.84 36.63
CA VAL A 510 34.05 62.90 37.77
C VAL A 510 33.46 63.37 39.12
N GLN A 511 32.28 62.86 39.50
CA GLN A 511 32.00 62.12 40.76
C GLN A 511 30.51 61.73 40.91
N ARG A 512 30.29 60.45 41.29
CA ARG A 512 29.32 59.85 42.27
C ARG A 512 27.82 60.22 42.21
N ASP A 513 26.87 59.35 42.56
CA ASP A 513 26.81 57.93 42.91
C ASP A 513 25.31 57.55 42.96
N THR A 514 25.05 56.24 43.07
CA THR A 514 23.81 55.54 43.47
C THR A 514 22.84 55.16 42.32
N ASN A 515 22.35 53.92 42.19
CA ASN A 515 22.58 52.67 42.93
C ASN A 515 22.03 51.48 42.12
N THR A 516 22.84 50.40 42.04
CA THR A 516 22.55 48.95 42.21
C THR A 516 21.25 48.31 41.65
N ASN A 517 21.23 47.08 41.12
CA ASN A 517 22.24 46.03 40.94
C ASN A 517 21.78 44.98 39.92
N GLN A 518 22.76 44.36 39.26
CA GLN A 518 22.68 43.27 38.29
C GLN A 518 23.47 42.07 38.85
N GLY A 519 23.20 40.85 38.38
CA GLY A 519 24.08 39.71 38.63
C GLY A 519 23.71 38.43 37.90
N GLN A 520 24.22 38.26 36.68
CA GLN A 520 24.43 36.95 36.03
C GLN A 520 25.86 36.47 36.33
N ARG A 521 26.09 35.15 36.39
CA ARG A 521 27.16 34.47 35.61
C ARG A 521 27.24 32.96 35.85
N ASP A 522 27.59 32.27 34.77
CA ASP A 522 28.06 30.90 34.67
C ASP A 522 29.59 30.76 34.87
N GLU A 523 29.99 29.49 35.05
CA GLU A 523 31.26 28.79 34.75
C GLU A 523 32.31 28.47 35.85
N LYS A 524 32.42 27.14 36.06
CA LYS A 524 33.60 26.22 36.14
C LYS A 524 34.71 26.35 37.20
N VAL A 525 35.07 25.18 37.75
CA VAL A 525 36.40 24.53 37.92
C VAL A 525 36.55 23.84 39.30
N ALA A 526 37.27 22.72 39.29
CA ALA A 526 37.36 21.63 40.25
C ALA A 526 38.32 21.79 41.46
N SER A 527 38.14 20.88 42.43
CA SER A 527 39.16 20.04 43.08
C SER A 527 39.58 20.28 44.57
N LEU A 528 39.48 19.17 45.34
CA LEU A 528 40.35 18.62 46.41
C LEU A 528 40.12 18.87 47.95
N LYS A 529 39.67 17.78 48.59
CA LYS A 529 40.18 17.04 49.80
C LYS A 529 40.15 17.62 51.24
N LYS A 530 39.46 16.88 52.14
CA LYS A 530 39.98 16.06 53.29
C LYS A 530 38.78 15.40 54.05
N ASN A 531 38.67 14.05 54.12
CA ASN A 531 39.02 13.10 55.21
C ASN A 531 38.32 13.36 56.57
N SER A 532 37.71 12.40 57.31
CA SER A 532 37.92 10.94 57.41
C SER A 532 36.85 10.20 58.27
N ASP A 533 36.70 8.88 58.00
CA ASP A 533 36.35 7.72 58.87
C ASP A 533 34.91 7.53 59.39
N LYS A 534 34.29 6.31 59.46
CA LYS A 534 34.78 4.91 59.45
C LYS A 534 33.61 3.90 59.25
N GLN A 535 33.89 2.75 58.61
CA GLN A 535 33.34 1.36 58.79
C GLN A 535 31.86 1.06 58.46
N ARG A 536 31.40 -0.10 57.92
CA ARG A 536 31.90 -1.40 57.38
C ARG A 536 30.62 -2.12 56.86
N LEU A 537 30.52 -2.71 55.65
CA LEU A 537 30.59 -4.17 55.36
C LEU A 537 29.98 -4.43 53.95
N ASP A 538 30.61 -5.35 53.21
CA ASP A 538 30.14 -6.27 52.14
C ASP A 538 29.25 -5.69 51.00
N GLY A 539 29.59 -5.73 49.71
CA GLY A 539 30.23 -6.76 48.90
C GLY A 539 29.30 -6.99 47.71
N HIS A 540 29.71 -6.58 46.50
CA HIS A 540 29.30 -7.06 45.15
C HIS A 540 29.52 -5.97 44.09
N THR A 541 30.37 -6.30 43.12
CA THR A 541 30.74 -5.48 41.97
C THR A 541 29.56 -5.35 41.01
N VAL A 542 29.05 -4.13 40.81
CA VAL A 542 28.07 -3.80 39.76
C VAL A 542 28.83 -3.45 38.49
N GLN A 543 28.71 -4.29 37.45
CA GLN A 543 28.99 -3.90 36.08
C GLN A 543 27.84 -3.02 35.57
N VAL A 544 28.18 -1.82 35.09
CA VAL A 544 27.26 -0.96 34.35
C VAL A 544 27.16 -1.51 32.93
N LEU A 545 26.08 -2.25 32.66
CA LEU A 545 25.64 -2.61 31.31
C LEU A 545 24.73 -1.50 30.80
N VAL A 546 25.15 -0.85 29.73
CA VAL A 546 24.27 -0.09 28.85
C VAL A 546 23.31 -1.10 28.22
N VAL A 547 22.05 -1.06 28.63
CA VAL A 547 20.98 -1.88 28.07
C VAL A 547 20.47 -1.21 26.81
N GLU A 548 20.88 -1.72 25.65
CA GLU A 548 20.19 -1.49 24.39
C GLU A 548 18.79 -2.15 24.42
N PRO A 549 17.74 -1.55 23.81
CA PRO A 549 16.40 -2.12 23.85
C PRO A 549 16.35 -3.48 23.14
N SER A 550 15.72 -4.44 23.82
CA SER A 550 15.74 -5.88 23.58
C SER A 550 15.06 -6.37 22.30
N ASN A 551 15.73 -7.35 21.71
CA ASN A 551 15.44 -8.19 20.53
C ASN A 551 14.25 -9.19 20.70
N GLN A 552 13.16 -8.80 21.38
CA GLN A 552 12.11 -9.74 21.80
C GLN A 552 10.95 -9.92 20.80
N ILE A 553 10.83 -9.06 19.78
CA ILE A 553 9.75 -9.14 18.76
C ILE A 553 10.01 -10.26 17.74
N ALA A 554 11.24 -10.79 17.68
CA ALA A 554 11.71 -11.62 16.57
C ALA A 554 11.55 -13.14 16.75
N LYS A 555 11.20 -13.64 17.95
CA LYS A 555 11.00 -15.08 18.20
C LYS A 555 9.56 -15.55 18.02
N ASP A 556 8.59 -14.64 18.10
CA ASP A 556 7.20 -15.04 18.28
C ASP A 556 6.41 -15.19 16.97
N ALA A 557 6.98 -14.88 15.80
CA ALA A 557 6.30 -15.10 14.51
C ALA A 557 6.34 -16.55 14.00
N ARG A 558 6.75 -17.53 14.83
CA ARG A 558 6.92 -18.94 14.42
C ARG A 558 6.35 -19.97 15.42
N GLU A 559 5.68 -19.52 16.48
CA GLU A 559 5.01 -20.41 17.45
C GLU A 559 3.51 -20.11 17.54
#